data_AF-A0A937PZE9-F1
#
_entry.id   AF-A0A937PZE9-F1
#
_cell.length_a   1.000
_cell.length_b   1.000
_cell.length_c   1.000
_cell.angle_alpha   90.00
_cell.angle_beta   90.00
_cell.angle_gamma   90.00
#
_symmetry.space_group_name_H-M   'P 1'
#
loop_
_entity.id
_entity.type
_entity.pdbx_description
1 polymer ?
#
loop_
_entity_poly.entity_id
_entity_poly.type
_entity_poly.pdbx_seq_one_letter_code
_entity_poly.pdbx_strand_id
1 'polypeptide(L)'
;MAQKLGKSIGRCLLCVVTLAAMFLASLCSCSPSGGKTAADENAEQFDETNPIGANAACYVCHMTFVKEELSKTHLKAKITCVRCHGVSAGHANDEDIGATKPDITFERNGVEAMCLECHKRHDVEESETELVCTDCHG
;
A
#
# COMPACT_ATOMS: atom_id res chain seq x y z
N MET A 1 -56.67 -44.61 14.80
CA MET A 1 -57.80 -44.19 15.66
C MET A 1 -57.64 -42.69 15.86
N ALA A 2 -58.37 -41.88 15.11
CA ALA A 2 -59.73 -41.39 15.39
C ALA A 2 -59.66 -39.98 15.97
N GLN A 3 -60.35 -39.08 15.26
CA GLN A 3 -60.38 -37.63 15.39
C GLN A 3 -61.08 -37.19 16.69
N LYS A 4 -60.83 -35.93 17.12
CA LYS A 4 -61.93 -35.09 17.60
C LYS A 4 -61.67 -33.59 17.38
N LEU A 5 -62.55 -33.02 16.56
CA LEU A 5 -62.82 -31.60 16.38
C LEU A 5 -63.46 -30.97 17.64
N GLY A 6 -63.20 -29.69 17.84
CA GLY A 6 -64.06 -28.72 18.55
C GLY A 6 -63.44 -27.33 18.39
N LYS A 7 -63.93 -26.43 17.52
CA LYS A 7 -65.10 -25.52 17.70
C LYS A 7 -64.83 -24.57 18.89
N SER A 8 -64.88 -23.25 18.84
CA SER A 8 -65.34 -22.23 17.90
C SER A 8 -65.24 -20.87 18.62
N ILE A 9 -65.51 -19.77 17.89
CA ILE A 9 -65.84 -18.42 18.41
C ILE A 9 -64.64 -17.69 19.01
N GLY A 10 -64.17 -16.56 18.50
CA GLY A 10 -64.90 -15.49 17.85
C GLY A 10 -64.79 -14.23 18.73
N ARG A 11 -63.89 -13.34 18.31
CA ARG A 11 -64.06 -11.88 18.35
C ARG A 11 -64.61 -11.28 19.65
N CYS A 12 -63.71 -11.00 20.59
CA CYS A 12 -63.80 -9.79 21.41
C CYS A 12 -62.54 -8.99 21.08
N LEU A 13 -62.64 -7.98 20.21
CA LEU A 13 -62.93 -6.61 20.64
C LEU A 13 -61.77 -6.13 21.52
N LEU A 14 -60.75 -5.53 20.90
CA LEU A 14 -60.59 -4.06 20.84
C LEU A 14 -59.96 -3.54 22.14
N CYS A 15 -58.95 -2.68 22.01
CA CYS A 15 -58.06 -2.18 23.07
C CYS A 15 -57.00 -3.22 23.45
N VAL A 16 -55.75 -3.16 22.98
CA VAL A 16 -54.79 -2.12 23.33
C VAL A 16 -53.82 -1.94 22.15
N VAL A 17 -54.17 -1.08 21.21
CA VAL A 17 -53.20 -0.50 20.27
C VAL A 17 -52.71 0.78 20.92
N THR A 18 -51.54 0.74 21.55
CA THR A 18 -50.56 1.84 21.67
C THR A 18 -49.51 1.45 22.73
N LEU A 19 -48.23 1.66 22.38
CA LEU A 19 -47.04 1.58 23.26
C LEU A 19 -46.35 0.22 23.44
N ALA A 20 -45.77 -0.33 22.37
CA ALA A 20 -44.56 -1.17 22.45
C ALA A 20 -43.88 -1.27 21.07
N ALA A 21 -43.49 -0.12 20.50
CA ALA A 21 -42.65 -0.07 19.31
C ALA A 21 -41.31 0.53 19.71
N MET A 22 -40.37 -0.30 20.14
CA MET A 22 -38.92 -0.09 20.05
C MET A 22 -38.20 -1.28 20.71
N PHE A 23 -37.17 -1.76 20.02
CA PHE A 23 -36.22 -2.83 20.38
C PHE A 23 -36.52 -4.27 19.91
N LEU A 24 -35.52 -4.82 19.21
CA LEU A 24 -35.34 -6.18 18.67
C LEU A 24 -35.83 -6.50 17.24
N ALA A 25 -35.21 -5.87 16.24
CA ALA A 25 -34.99 -6.50 14.93
C ALA A 25 -33.69 -5.99 14.30
N SER A 26 -32.56 -6.47 14.82
CA SER A 26 -31.27 -6.42 14.12
C SER A 26 -30.61 -7.78 14.28
N LEU A 27 -29.92 -8.23 13.23
CA LEU A 27 -29.20 -9.51 13.07
C LEU A 27 -30.00 -10.65 12.40
N CYS A 28 -30.20 -10.55 11.08
CA CYS A 28 -29.99 -11.69 10.18
C CYS A 28 -29.88 -11.22 8.72
N SER A 29 -28.66 -10.85 8.30
CA SER A 29 -28.32 -10.73 6.87
C SER A 29 -27.03 -11.51 6.64
N CYS A 30 -27.15 -12.81 6.31
CA CYS A 30 -26.06 -13.55 5.69
C CYS A 30 -25.91 -13.07 4.24
N SER A 31 -24.77 -12.47 3.93
CA SER A 31 -24.32 -12.19 2.56
C SER A 31 -23.08 -13.06 2.28
N PRO A 32 -22.96 -13.70 1.10
CA PRO A 32 -21.91 -14.67 0.82
C PRO A 32 -20.56 -13.98 0.62
N SER A 33 -19.56 -14.37 1.42
CA SER A 33 -18.18 -13.91 1.28
C SER A 33 -17.52 -14.56 0.05
N GLY A 34 -17.49 -13.81 -1.06
CA GLY A 34 -16.52 -14.04 -2.12
C GLY A 34 -15.14 -13.63 -1.62
N GLY A 35 -14.31 -14.62 -1.27
CA GLY A 35 -12.91 -14.39 -0.91
C GLY A 35 -12.11 -13.88 -2.10
N LYS A 36 -11.82 -12.58 -2.10
CA LYS A 36 -10.66 -12.01 -2.79
C LYS A 36 -9.64 -11.66 -1.70
N THR A 37 -8.46 -12.24 -1.83
CA THR A 37 -7.29 -12.00 -0.98
C THR A 37 -6.96 -10.52 -0.96
N ALA A 38 -6.97 -9.92 0.23
CA ALA A 38 -6.44 -8.60 0.51
C ALA A 38 -4.91 -8.67 0.42
N ALA A 39 -4.39 -8.51 -0.78
CA ALA A 39 -3.11 -7.88 -1.02
C ALA A 39 -3.44 -6.62 -1.82
N ASP A 40 -2.81 -5.51 -1.45
CA ASP A 40 -2.75 -4.27 -2.22
C ASP A 40 -3.93 -3.28 -2.08
N GLU A 41 -4.00 -2.57 -0.93
CA GLU A 41 -4.64 -1.25 -0.84
C GLU A 41 -3.92 -0.35 0.19
N ASN A 42 -2.65 -0.03 -0.05
CA ASN A 42 -2.07 1.23 0.46
C ASN A 42 -0.94 1.71 -0.46
N ALA A 43 -1.30 2.07 -1.68
CA ALA A 43 -0.45 2.93 -2.49
C ALA A 43 -0.55 4.34 -1.89
N GLU A 44 0.44 4.71 -1.07
CA GLU A 44 0.53 6.05 -0.49
C GLU A 44 0.47 7.11 -1.61
N GLN A 45 -0.57 7.93 -1.56
CA GLN A 45 -0.79 9.04 -2.48
C GLN A 45 0.25 10.13 -2.17
N PHE A 46 1.07 10.50 -3.16
CA PHE A 46 2.04 11.60 -3.02
C PHE A 46 1.37 12.88 -2.51
N ASP A 47 1.84 13.31 -1.35
CA ASP A 47 1.44 14.53 -0.67
C ASP A 47 2.40 15.66 -1.07
N GLU A 48 1.91 16.58 -1.92
CA GLU A 48 2.65 17.79 -2.31
C GLU A 48 3.03 18.66 -1.11
N THR A 49 2.36 18.52 0.04
CA THR A 49 2.68 19.25 1.28
C THR A 49 3.80 18.62 2.09
N ASN A 50 4.23 17.39 1.74
CA ASN A 50 5.39 16.72 2.31
C ASN A 50 6.39 16.32 1.21
N PRO A 51 7.14 17.28 0.64
CA PRO A 51 8.08 17.03 -0.46
C PRO A 51 9.25 16.10 -0.05
N ILE A 52 9.41 15.85 1.25
CA ILE A 52 10.42 14.98 1.82
C ILE A 52 9.86 13.56 2.02
N GLY A 53 8.57 13.45 2.39
CA GLY A 53 7.80 12.22 2.36
C GLY A 53 8.50 11.03 3.00
N ALA A 54 8.41 9.87 2.33
CA ALA A 54 9.10 8.65 2.72
C ALA A 54 10.64 8.75 2.63
N ASN A 55 11.20 9.80 2.02
CA ASN A 55 12.65 10.01 1.93
C ASN A 55 13.20 10.79 3.14
N ALA A 56 12.37 11.27 4.07
CA ALA A 56 12.80 12.13 5.17
C ALA A 56 13.92 11.53 6.02
N ALA A 57 13.81 10.26 6.37
CA ALA A 57 14.86 9.57 7.12
C ALA A 57 16.16 9.43 6.30
N CYS A 58 16.05 9.21 4.98
CA CYS A 58 17.21 9.06 4.10
C CYS A 58 17.99 10.37 3.96
N TYR A 59 17.30 11.50 3.84
CA TYR A 59 17.93 12.80 3.62
C TYR A 59 18.63 13.39 4.86
N VAL A 60 18.45 12.81 6.05
CA VAL A 60 19.22 13.21 7.24
C VAL A 60 20.72 13.05 6.97
N CYS A 61 21.12 11.93 6.37
CA CYS A 61 22.51 11.64 6.04
C CYS A 61 22.82 11.84 4.55
N HIS A 62 21.86 11.58 3.66
CA HIS A 62 22.05 11.65 2.21
C HIS A 62 21.44 12.91 1.56
N MET A 63 21.62 14.07 2.20
CA MET A 63 21.00 15.34 1.77
C MET A 63 21.39 15.79 0.35
N THR A 64 22.52 15.33 -0.19
CA THR A 64 22.96 15.71 -1.54
C THR A 64 22.02 15.18 -2.63
N PHE A 65 21.30 14.08 -2.38
CA PHE A 65 20.34 13.51 -3.32
C PHE A 65 19.11 14.40 -3.56
N VAL A 66 18.86 15.39 -2.70
CA VAL A 66 17.84 16.43 -2.97
C VAL A 66 18.17 17.24 -4.23
N LYS A 67 19.45 17.30 -4.62
CA LYS A 67 19.92 18.04 -5.81
C LYS A 67 20.26 17.14 -7.01
N GLU A 68 20.37 15.83 -6.80
CA GLU A 68 20.68 14.86 -7.86
C GLU A 68 19.50 14.72 -8.83
N GLU A 69 19.75 14.72 -10.14
CA GLU A 69 18.68 14.74 -11.15
C GLU A 69 17.93 13.40 -11.20
N LEU A 70 18.62 12.28 -11.00
CA LEU A 70 18.01 10.96 -10.89
C LEU A 70 16.98 10.93 -9.76
N SER A 71 17.39 11.30 -8.54
CA SER A 71 16.52 11.36 -7.36
C SER A 71 15.35 12.32 -7.55
N LYS A 72 15.58 13.52 -8.10
CA LYS A 72 14.52 14.50 -8.39
C LYS A 72 13.50 14.01 -9.41
N THR A 73 13.96 13.35 -10.46
CA THR A 73 13.09 12.85 -11.54
C THR A 73 12.19 11.73 -11.02
N HIS A 74 12.74 10.80 -10.25
CA HIS A 74 11.98 9.72 -9.64
C HIS A 74 11.00 10.24 -8.58
N LEU A 75 11.41 11.20 -7.74
CA LEU A 75 10.53 11.79 -6.75
C LEU A 75 9.33 12.52 -7.38
N LYS A 76 9.52 13.23 -8.50
CA LYS A 76 8.42 13.82 -9.29
C LYS A 76 7.44 12.77 -9.82
N ALA A 77 7.94 11.58 -10.15
CA ALA A 77 7.14 10.43 -10.52
C ALA A 77 6.57 9.65 -9.32
N LYS A 78 6.70 10.18 -8.10
CA LYS A 78 6.24 9.57 -6.84
C LYS A 78 6.96 8.27 -6.49
N ILE A 79 8.17 8.10 -7.03
CA ILE A 79 9.07 6.99 -6.70
C ILE A 79 10.06 7.48 -5.64
N THR A 80 9.94 6.95 -4.43
CA THR A 80 10.75 7.29 -3.27
C THR A 80 11.98 6.39 -3.16
N CYS A 81 12.97 6.75 -2.34
CA CYS A 81 14.17 5.93 -2.10
C CYS A 81 13.79 4.50 -1.70
N VAL A 82 12.75 4.39 -0.86
CA VAL A 82 12.22 3.13 -0.34
C VAL A 82 11.76 2.17 -1.44
N ARG A 83 11.32 2.69 -2.58
CA ARG A 83 10.87 1.85 -3.70
C ARG A 83 11.99 0.97 -4.25
N CYS A 84 13.23 1.46 -4.27
CA CYS A 84 14.38 0.73 -4.83
C CYS A 84 15.32 0.21 -3.74
N HIS A 85 15.50 0.95 -2.64
CA HIS A 85 16.46 0.63 -1.57
C HIS A 85 15.84 -0.04 -0.34
N GLY A 86 14.52 -0.26 -0.34
CA GLY A 86 13.78 -0.75 0.82
C GLY A 86 13.62 0.29 1.93
N VAL A 87 12.89 -0.05 2.98
CA VAL A 87 12.55 0.89 4.07
C VAL A 87 13.81 1.33 4.82
N SER A 88 14.80 0.44 4.93
CA SER A 88 16.11 0.69 5.52
C SER A 88 16.02 1.28 6.92
N ALA A 89 15.02 0.88 7.71
CA ALA A 89 14.77 1.46 9.04
C ALA A 89 15.93 1.21 10.00
N GLY A 90 16.56 0.04 9.97
CA GLY A 90 17.75 -0.24 10.77
C GLY A 90 18.90 0.70 10.41
N HIS A 91 19.15 0.88 9.12
CA HIS A 91 20.18 1.79 8.61
C HIS A 91 19.91 3.25 8.96
N ALA A 92 18.68 3.72 8.75
CA ALA A 92 18.32 5.13 8.95
C ALA A 92 18.24 5.55 10.42
N ASN A 93 18.09 4.60 11.36
CA ASN A 93 18.06 4.86 12.80
C ASN A 93 19.35 4.43 13.51
N ASP A 94 20.39 4.02 12.78
CA ASP A 94 21.68 3.66 13.35
C ASP A 94 22.52 4.91 13.58
N GLU A 95 22.89 5.15 14.84
CA GLU A 95 23.76 6.26 15.21
C GLU A 95 25.24 5.95 14.91
N ASP A 96 25.60 4.68 14.74
CA ASP A 96 26.92 4.26 14.29
C ASP A 96 26.97 4.28 12.75
N ILE A 97 27.28 5.46 12.20
CA ILE A 97 27.20 5.74 10.76
C ILE A 97 27.98 4.71 9.93
N GLY A 98 27.24 3.87 9.19
CA GLY A 98 27.79 2.87 8.28
C GLY A 98 27.91 1.46 8.88
N ALA A 99 27.57 1.23 10.15
CA ALA A 99 27.57 -0.09 10.75
C ALA A 99 26.43 -0.97 10.22
N THR A 100 25.20 -0.43 10.20
CA THR A 100 24.05 -1.11 9.61
C THR A 100 23.92 -0.81 8.12
N LYS A 101 23.83 -1.86 7.29
CA LYS A 101 23.61 -1.72 5.84
C LYS A 101 22.14 -1.37 5.53
N PRO A 102 21.86 -0.67 4.43
CA PRO A 102 20.50 -0.55 3.89
C PRO A 102 19.87 -1.92 3.60
N ASP A 103 18.54 -1.96 3.47
CA ASP A 103 17.82 -3.19 3.14
C ASP A 103 18.27 -3.74 1.78
N ILE A 104 18.50 -2.84 0.80
CA ILE A 104 18.92 -3.19 -0.55
C ILE A 104 20.07 -2.28 -1.01
N THR A 105 21.16 -2.92 -1.40
CA THR A 105 22.30 -2.29 -2.09
C THR A 105 22.50 -2.97 -3.43
N PHE A 106 22.69 -2.18 -4.49
CA PHE A 106 22.98 -2.70 -5.82
C PHE A 106 24.48 -2.63 -6.08
N GLU A 107 25.08 -3.78 -6.36
CA GLU A 107 26.38 -3.81 -7.04
C GLU A 107 26.21 -3.22 -8.45
N ARG A 108 27.31 -2.76 -9.06
CA ARG A 108 27.26 -2.04 -10.34
C ARG A 108 26.48 -2.80 -11.42
N ASN A 109 26.74 -4.09 -11.58
CA ASN A 109 26.05 -4.95 -12.55
C ASN A 109 24.58 -5.24 -12.21
N GLY A 110 24.12 -4.94 -10.99
CA GLY A 110 22.73 -5.05 -10.56
C GLY A 110 21.90 -3.80 -10.84
N VAL A 111 22.54 -2.66 -11.14
CA VAL A 111 21.84 -1.38 -11.39
C VAL A 111 20.92 -1.49 -12.60
N GLU A 112 21.39 -2.06 -13.70
CA GLU A 112 20.59 -2.20 -14.92
C GLU A 112 19.33 -3.05 -14.69
N ALA A 113 19.49 -4.20 -14.03
CA ALA A 113 18.37 -5.09 -13.73
C ALA A 113 17.26 -4.39 -12.93
N MET A 114 17.64 -3.57 -11.94
CA MET A 114 16.69 -2.76 -11.16
C MET A 114 16.00 -1.71 -12.04
N CYS A 115 16.75 -0.97 -12.85
CA CYS A 115 16.17 0.06 -13.72
C CYS A 115 15.15 -0.53 -14.72
N LEU A 116 15.42 -1.72 -15.25
CA LEU A 116 14.55 -2.42 -16.22
C LEU A 116 13.20 -2.86 -15.64
N GLU A 117 13.00 -2.86 -14.32
CA GLU A 117 11.69 -3.13 -13.71
C GLU A 117 10.64 -2.11 -14.17
N CYS A 118 11.04 -0.85 -14.35
CA CYS A 118 10.20 0.25 -14.83
C CYS A 118 10.55 0.68 -16.26
N HIS A 119 11.82 0.64 -16.66
CA HIS A 119 12.32 1.17 -17.93
C HIS A 119 12.59 0.07 -18.97
N LYS A 120 11.53 -0.53 -19.52
CA LYS A 120 11.62 -1.72 -20.40
C LYS A 120 12.27 -1.51 -21.78
N ARG A 121 12.47 -0.27 -22.19
CA ARG A 121 13.05 0.08 -23.49
C ARG A 121 14.06 1.20 -23.29
N HIS A 122 15.23 1.01 -23.87
CA HIS A 122 16.26 2.03 -23.96
C HIS A 122 16.82 1.98 -25.38
N ASP A 123 17.02 3.15 -25.97
CA ASP A 123 17.59 3.28 -27.31
C ASP A 123 19.06 3.64 -27.15
N VAL A 124 19.90 2.62 -27.11
CA VAL A 124 21.35 2.72 -26.99
C VAL A 124 21.98 1.78 -27.99
N GLU A 125 22.91 2.34 -28.76
CA GLU A 125 23.80 1.55 -29.61
C GLU A 125 24.67 0.63 -28.73
N GLU A 126 25.01 -0.55 -29.26
CA GLU A 126 25.84 -1.52 -28.55
C GLU A 126 27.23 -0.92 -28.26
N SER A 127 27.58 -0.76 -26.98
CA SER A 127 28.87 -0.18 -26.57
C SER A 127 29.89 -1.27 -26.22
N GLU A 128 31.16 -1.05 -26.59
CA GLU A 128 32.28 -1.94 -26.21
C GLU A 128 32.59 -1.94 -24.70
N THR A 129 32.00 -1.00 -23.95
CA THR A 129 32.12 -0.87 -22.49
C THR A 129 30.86 -1.38 -21.79
N GLU A 130 31.02 -2.05 -20.65
CA GLU A 130 29.90 -2.44 -19.77
C GLU A 130 29.33 -1.20 -19.07
N LEU A 131 28.50 -0.44 -19.79
CA LEU A 131 27.77 0.71 -19.26
C LEU A 131 26.54 0.24 -18.48
N VAL A 132 26.20 0.96 -17.41
CA VAL A 132 24.97 0.80 -16.65
C VAL A 132 24.18 2.10 -16.70
N CYS A 133 22.87 2.03 -16.41
CA CYS A 133 21.97 3.16 -16.59
C CYS A 133 22.49 4.46 -15.92
N THR A 134 23.05 4.34 -14.71
CA THR A 134 23.55 5.49 -13.95
C THR A 134 24.86 6.09 -14.47
N ASP A 135 25.53 5.49 -15.45
CA ASP A 135 26.68 6.12 -16.11
C ASP A 135 26.26 7.30 -16.99
N CYS A 136 24.99 7.34 -17.42
CA CYS A 136 24.41 8.42 -18.21
C CYS A 136 23.23 9.12 -17.52
N HIS A 137 22.50 8.42 -16.63
CA HIS A 137 21.32 8.93 -15.93
C HIS A 137 21.64 9.11 -14.43
N GLY A 138 22.15 10.29 -14.05
CA GLY A 138 22.47 10.69 -12.67
C GLY A 138 21.87 12.04 -12.33
#